data_AF-A0A6G3R6Z4-F1
#
_entry.id   AF-A0A6G3R6Z4-F1
#
_cell.length_a   1.000
_cell.length_b   1.000
_cell.length_c   1.000
_cell.angle_alpha   90.00
_cell.angle_beta   90.00
_cell.angle_gamma   90.00
#
_symmetry.space_group_name_H-M   'P 1'
#
loop_
_entity.id
_entity.type
_entity.pdbx_description
1 polymer ?
#
loop_
_entity_poly.entity_id
_entity_poly.type
_entity_poly.pdbx_seq_one_letter_code
_entity_poly.pdbx_strand_id
1 'polypeptide(L)'
;MRIDRNPFHHGTLGAVRSLGRAGVEVHLVADDRRSPVQRSRHLHRMHAPPMPGASLAEVAAVLRRVSRRLSGPAVLIPLDDASALAVSALYDELTDCFLLPRTAGNVAERVADKATLAQVCAQAGVAHPTTLAPESAA
;
A
#
# COMPACT_ATOMS: atom_id res chain seq x y z
N MET A 1 -1.25 -2.30 -4.45
CA MET A 1 -2.64 -2.18 -3.95
C MET A 1 -2.86 -0.75 -3.51
N ARG A 2 -4.08 -0.26 -3.67
CA ARG A 2 -4.54 1.06 -3.21
C ARG A 2 -5.93 0.89 -2.62
N ILE A 3 -6.16 1.41 -1.42
CA ILE A 3 -7.46 1.38 -0.72
C ILE A 3 -7.93 2.76 -0.28
N ASP A 4 -7.04 3.76 -0.28
CA ASP A 4 -7.43 5.15 -0.13
C ASP A 4 -8.08 5.64 -1.43
N ARG A 5 -9.18 6.39 -1.28
CA ARG A 5 -9.96 6.98 -2.37
C ARG A 5 -9.40 8.32 -2.86
N ASN A 6 -8.23 8.76 -2.39
CA ASN A 6 -7.59 10.00 -2.82
C ASN A 6 -7.60 10.11 -4.37
N PRO A 7 -8.31 11.11 -4.94
CA PRO A 7 -8.48 11.23 -6.38
C PRO A 7 -7.22 11.73 -7.10
N PHE A 8 -6.25 12.27 -6.38
CA PHE A 8 -5.01 12.82 -6.94
C PHE A 8 -3.84 11.82 -6.95
N HIS A 9 -4.15 10.52 -6.92
CA HIS A 9 -3.12 9.49 -6.87
C HIS A 9 -2.49 9.21 -8.25
N HIS A 10 -1.45 9.97 -8.60
CA HIS A 10 -0.74 9.81 -9.87
C HIS A 10 0.29 8.67 -9.87
N GLY A 11 0.71 8.21 -8.68
CA GLY A 11 1.73 7.17 -8.52
C GLY A 11 1.32 5.81 -9.10
N THR A 12 0.02 5.49 -9.11
CA THR A 12 -0.47 4.18 -9.57
C THR A 12 -0.09 3.90 -11.03
N LEU A 13 -0.31 4.88 -11.92
CA LEU A 13 0.02 4.71 -13.34
C LEU A 13 1.53 4.60 -13.57
N GLY A 14 2.31 5.34 -12.79
CA GLY A 14 3.78 5.26 -12.80
C GLY A 14 4.27 3.87 -12.42
N ALA A 15 3.81 3.34 -11.29
CA ALA A 15 4.17 2.00 -10.82
C ALA A 15 3.82 0.91 -11.84
N VAL A 16 2.58 0.91 -12.36
CA VAL A 16 2.13 -0.06 -13.38
C VAL A 16 3.00 -0.01 -14.64
N ARG A 17 3.28 1.19 -15.16
CA ARG A 17 4.09 1.34 -16.38
C ARG A 17 5.55 0.96 -16.15
N SER A 18 6.13 1.31 -15.00
CA SER A 18 7.53 0.99 -14.70
C SER A 18 7.74 -0.51 -14.56
N LEU A 19 6.90 -1.18 -13.77
CA LEU A 19 6.97 -2.64 -13.59
C LEU A 19 6.67 -3.39 -14.89
N GLY A 20 5.61 -3.01 -15.60
CA GLY A 20 5.26 -3.69 -16.85
C GLY A 20 6.25 -3.43 -17.99
N ARG A 21 7.01 -2.32 -17.99
CA ARG A 21 8.15 -2.14 -18.91
C ARG A 21 9.34 -3.02 -18.57
N ALA A 22 9.50 -3.37 -17.29
CA ALA A 22 10.52 -4.31 -16.83
C ALA A 22 10.10 -5.79 -17.03
N GLY A 23 8.96 -6.05 -17.68
CA GLY A 23 8.48 -7.40 -17.98
C GLY A 23 7.72 -8.07 -16.83
N VAL A 24 7.39 -7.34 -15.77
CA VAL A 24 6.61 -7.88 -14.63
C VAL A 24 5.12 -7.92 -15.00
N GLU A 25 4.45 -9.04 -14.70
CA GLU A 25 2.99 -9.15 -14.78
C GLU A 25 2.34 -8.32 -13.66
N VAL A 26 1.59 -7.26 -14.02
CA VAL A 26 1.07 -6.31 -13.02
C VAL A 26 -0.42 -6.50 -12.75
N HIS A 27 -0.75 -6.80 -11.49
CA HIS A 27 -2.11 -6.82 -10.98
C HIS A 27 -2.37 -5.60 -10.08
N LEU A 28 -3.52 -4.95 -10.23
CA LEU A 28 -3.89 -3.77 -9.45
C LEU A 28 -5.16 -4.03 -8.63
N VAL A 29 -5.07 -3.85 -7.32
CA VAL A 29 -6.24 -3.77 -6.42
C VAL A 29 -6.51 -2.28 -6.18
N ALA A 30 -7.57 -1.72 -6.75
CA ALA A 30 -7.95 -0.31 -6.59
C ALA A 30 -9.35 -0.02 -7.16
N ASP A 31 -10.05 0.98 -6.62
CA ASP A 31 -11.29 1.52 -7.22
C ASP A 31 -10.94 2.63 -8.22
N ASP A 32 -10.44 2.20 -9.37
CA ASP A 32 -9.86 3.08 -10.40
C ASP A 32 -10.67 3.07 -11.71
N ARG A 33 -11.98 2.84 -11.63
CA ARG A 33 -12.90 2.62 -12.76
C ARG A 33 -12.96 3.75 -13.80
N ARG A 34 -12.42 4.94 -13.51
CA ARG A 34 -12.30 6.05 -14.48
C ARG A 34 -10.86 6.55 -14.67
N SER A 35 -9.88 5.89 -14.06
CA SER A 35 -8.47 6.27 -14.12
C SER A 35 -7.81 5.76 -15.40
N PRO A 36 -6.83 6.51 -15.98
CA PRO A 36 -6.08 6.08 -17.16
C PRO A 36 -5.32 4.76 -16.97
N VAL A 37 -5.11 4.31 -15.73
CA VAL A 37 -4.42 3.06 -15.43
C VAL A 37 -5.10 1.83 -16.02
N GLN A 38 -6.44 1.81 -16.10
CA GLN A 38 -7.18 0.69 -16.68
C GLN A 38 -6.92 0.49 -18.18
N ARG A 39 -6.56 1.56 -18.89
CA ARG A 39 -6.24 1.52 -20.32
C ARG A 39 -4.75 1.30 -20.58
N SER A 40 -3.95 1.12 -19.53
CA SER A 40 -2.53 0.85 -19.67
C SER A 40 -2.33 -0.55 -20.22
N ARG A 41 -1.66 -0.68 -21.37
CA ARG A 41 -1.21 -1.99 -21.90
C ARG A 41 -0.30 -2.79 -20.94
N HIS A 42 0.26 -2.11 -19.94
CA HIS A 42 1.15 -2.70 -18.94
C HIS A 42 0.39 -3.24 -17.71
N LEU A 43 -0.94 -3.05 -17.64
CA LEU A 43 -1.79 -3.64 -16.61
C LEU A 43 -2.30 -5.00 -17.10
N HIS A 44 -2.02 -6.08 -16.37
CA HIS A 44 -2.54 -7.40 -16.68
C HIS A 44 -4.00 -7.55 -16.23
N ARG A 45 -4.30 -7.18 -14.97
CA ARG A 45 -5.64 -7.30 -14.41
C ARG A 45 -5.89 -6.31 -13.27
N MET A 46 -7.10 -5.76 -13.23
CA MET A 46 -7.60 -5.00 -12.08
C MET A 46 -8.53 -5.87 -11.22
N HIS A 47 -8.48 -5.68 -9.92
CA HIS A 47 -9.29 -6.34 -8.90
C HIS A 47 -9.99 -5.28 -8.06
N ALA A 48 -11.22 -5.59 -7.61
CA ALA A 48 -11.95 -4.70 -6.71
C ALA A 48 -11.21 -4.60 -5.36
N PRO A 49 -11.06 -3.38 -4.80
CA PRO A 49 -10.50 -3.21 -3.48
C PRO A 49 -11.51 -3.64 -2.41
N PRO A 50 -11.07 -3.82 -1.15
CA PRO A 50 -11.98 -3.84 -0.01
C PRO A 50 -12.82 -2.55 0.04
N MET A 51 -13.97 -2.62 0.70
CA MET A 51 -14.84 -1.45 0.88
C MET A 51 -14.13 -0.39 1.75
N PRO A 52 -14.45 0.91 1.57
CA PRO A 52 -13.95 1.95 2.47
C PRO A 52 -14.32 1.64 3.93
N GLY A 53 -13.36 1.74 4.85
CA GLY A 53 -13.56 1.39 6.25
C GLY A 53 -13.54 -0.11 6.57
N ALA A 54 -13.17 -0.95 5.60
CA ALA A 54 -13.02 -2.38 5.81
C ALA A 54 -12.01 -2.71 6.93
N SER A 55 -12.33 -3.76 7.68
CA SER A 55 -11.45 -4.37 8.67
C SER A 55 -10.22 -5.02 8.04
N LEU A 56 -9.18 -5.26 8.84
CA LEU A 56 -7.99 -6.01 8.39
C LEU A 56 -8.34 -7.41 7.85
N ALA A 57 -9.32 -8.09 8.47
CA ALA A 57 -9.79 -9.39 8.00
C ALA A 57 -10.39 -9.33 6.57
N GLU A 58 -11.15 -8.28 6.28
CA GLU A 58 -11.72 -8.06 4.93
C GLU A 58 -10.63 -7.70 3.92
N VAL A 59 -9.63 -6.91 4.31
CA VAL A 59 -8.44 -6.62 3.48
C VAL A 59 -7.71 -7.92 3.14
N ALA A 60 -7.41 -8.75 4.14
CA ALA A 60 -6.77 -10.05 3.96
C ALA A 60 -7.59 -10.98 3.05
N ALA A 61 -8.92 -11.02 3.22
CA ALA A 61 -9.81 -11.83 2.40
C ALA A 61 -9.79 -11.41 0.91
N VAL A 62 -9.72 -10.11 0.62
CA VAL A 62 -9.55 -9.60 -0.75
C VAL A 62 -8.19 -10.05 -1.31
N LEU A 63 -7.11 -9.84 -0.57
CA LEU A 63 -5.76 -10.17 -1.00
C LEU A 63 -5.58 -11.67 -1.27
N ARG A 64 -6.12 -12.55 -0.41
CA ARG A 64 -6.14 -14.01 -0.65
C ARG A 64 -6.98 -14.44 -1.85
N ARG A 65 -8.03 -13.68 -2.18
CA ARG A 65 -8.80 -13.93 -3.41
C ARG A 65 -7.97 -13.57 -4.65
N VAL A 66 -7.19 -12.48 -4.55
CA VAL A 66 -6.28 -12.06 -5.62
C VAL A 66 -5.13 -13.05 -5.79
N SER A 67 -4.50 -13.51 -4.70
CA SER A 67 -3.36 -14.44 -4.76
C SER A 67 -3.70 -15.74 -5.50
N ARG A 68 -4.91 -16.28 -5.30
CA ARG A 68 -5.43 -17.45 -6.04
C ARG A 68 -5.59 -17.24 -7.55
N ARG A 69 -5.44 -16.02 -8.06
CA ARG A 69 -5.50 -15.68 -9.49
C ARG A 69 -4.14 -15.35 -10.08
N LEU A 70 -3.08 -15.41 -9.28
CA LEU A 70 -1.72 -15.15 -9.72
C LEU A 70 -1.10 -16.43 -10.25
N SER A 71 -0.22 -16.30 -11.24
CA SER A 71 0.46 -17.40 -11.91
C SER A 71 1.67 -17.93 -11.13
N GLY A 72 2.12 -17.23 -10.09
CA GLY A 72 3.28 -17.59 -9.27
C GLY A 72 3.46 -16.66 -8.06
N PRO A 73 4.62 -16.73 -7.38
CA PRO A 73 4.97 -15.85 -6.27
C PRO A 73 4.87 -14.37 -6.70
N ALA A 74 4.26 -13.54 -5.85
CA ALA A 74 4.00 -12.15 -6.18
C ALA A 74 4.45 -11.21 -5.07
N VAL A 75 5.13 -10.12 -5.46
CA VAL A 75 5.46 -9.03 -4.55
C VAL A 75 4.24 -8.14 -4.37
N LEU A 76 3.79 -7.96 -3.12
CA LEU A 76 2.70 -7.03 -2.81
C LEU A 76 3.29 -5.64 -2.52
N ILE A 77 2.92 -4.66 -3.35
CA ILE A 77 3.38 -3.27 -3.22
C ILE A 77 2.20 -2.39 -2.77
N PRO A 78 2.19 -1.89 -1.53
CA PRO A 78 1.28 -0.83 -1.11
C PRO A 78 1.58 0.45 -1.89
N LEU A 79 0.54 1.15 -2.33
CA LEU A 79 0.65 2.40 -3.09
C LEU A 79 0.12 3.61 -2.33
N ASP A 80 -0.40 3.42 -1.12
CA ASP A 80 -0.86 4.47 -0.21
C ASP A 80 -0.57 4.06 1.25
N ASP A 81 -0.66 5.02 2.17
CA ASP A 81 -0.38 4.78 3.59
C ASP A 81 -1.35 3.78 4.21
N ALA A 82 -2.65 3.86 3.85
CA ALA A 82 -3.67 2.96 4.38
C ALA A 82 -3.38 1.48 4.06
N SER A 83 -3.00 1.19 2.82
CA SER A 83 -2.60 -0.15 2.40
C SER A 83 -1.24 -0.54 2.97
N ALA A 84 -0.31 0.40 3.15
CA ALA A 84 0.99 0.11 3.76
C ALA A 84 0.83 -0.34 5.22
N LEU A 85 0.01 0.39 5.99
CA LEU A 85 -0.33 0.04 7.38
C LEU A 85 -1.09 -1.28 7.45
N ALA A 86 -2.07 -1.50 6.58
CA ALA A 86 -2.82 -2.76 6.56
C ALA A 86 -1.92 -3.96 6.25
N VAL A 87 -1.00 -3.84 5.27
CA VAL A 87 -0.06 -4.91 4.93
C VAL A 87 0.97 -5.13 6.04
N SER A 88 1.43 -4.07 6.71
CA SER A 88 2.30 -4.17 7.89
C SER A 88 1.63 -5.00 9.00
N ALA A 89 0.39 -4.66 9.36
CA ALA A 89 -0.37 -5.36 10.37
C ALA A 89 -0.71 -6.81 10.00
N LEU A 90 -0.83 -7.10 8.70
CA LEU A 90 -1.18 -8.42 8.15
C LEU A 90 0.05 -9.21 7.68
N TYR A 91 1.27 -8.80 8.05
CA TYR A 91 2.50 -9.40 7.50
C TYR A 91 2.53 -10.92 7.63
N ASP A 92 2.33 -11.44 8.86
CA ASP A 92 2.36 -12.89 9.12
C ASP A 92 1.22 -13.63 8.42
N GLU A 93 0.09 -12.95 8.22
CA GLU A 93 -1.10 -13.51 7.58
C GLU A 93 -0.98 -13.59 6.05
N LEU A 94 -0.15 -12.73 5.45
CA LEU A 94 0.00 -12.57 4.00
C LEU A 94 1.30 -13.15 3.45
N THR A 95 2.28 -13.47 4.30
CA THR A 95 3.58 -14.00 3.87
C THR A 95 3.47 -15.41 3.25
N ASP A 96 2.35 -16.10 3.44
CA ASP A 96 2.04 -17.40 2.82
C ASP A 96 1.69 -17.28 1.33
N CYS A 97 1.21 -16.11 0.90
CA CYS A 97 0.69 -15.89 -0.44
C CYS A 97 1.34 -14.72 -1.19
N PHE A 98 2.11 -13.88 -0.50
CA PHE A 98 2.88 -12.79 -1.09
C PHE A 98 4.32 -12.76 -0.59
N LEU A 99 5.21 -12.30 -1.46
CA LEU A 99 6.57 -11.90 -1.10
C LEU A 99 6.52 -10.51 -0.49
N LEU A 100 6.76 -10.43 0.82
CA LEU A 100 6.74 -9.20 1.59
C LEU A 100 8.13 -8.89 2.15
N PRO A 101 8.62 -7.64 2.05
CA PRO A 101 9.80 -7.24 2.78
C PRO A 101 9.48 -7.26 4.28
N ARG A 102 10.33 -7.89 5.09
CA ARG A 102 10.16 -7.92 6.54
C ARG A 102 10.46 -6.53 7.11
N THR A 103 9.43 -5.88 7.61
CA THR A 103 9.55 -4.63 8.35
C THR A 103 9.76 -4.95 9.84
N ALA A 104 10.68 -4.24 10.51
CA ALA A 104 10.91 -4.44 11.93
C ALA A 104 9.81 -3.77 12.76
N GLY A 105 9.16 -4.52 13.66
CA GLY A 105 8.21 -3.98 14.63
C GLY A 105 7.12 -3.12 14.00
N ASN A 106 6.85 -1.96 14.61
CA ASN A 106 5.82 -1.02 14.21
C ASN A 106 6.35 0.18 13.39
N VAL A 107 7.40 -0.05 12.58
CA VAL A 107 8.05 1.06 11.84
C VAL A 107 7.07 1.73 10.90
N ALA A 108 6.21 0.98 10.19
CA ALA A 108 5.24 1.55 9.26
C ALA A 108 4.28 2.53 9.94
N GLU A 109 3.76 2.15 11.11
CA GLU A 109 2.86 2.94 11.94
C GLU A 109 3.57 4.21 12.43
N ARG A 110 4.81 4.08 12.91
CA ARG A 110 5.60 5.20 13.44
C ARG A 110 6.03 6.21 12.38
N VAL A 111 6.22 5.79 11.12
CA VAL A 111 6.60 6.72 10.05
C VAL A 111 5.40 7.32 9.33
N ALA A 112 4.24 6.66 9.38
CA ALA A 112 2.99 7.18 8.81
C ALA A 112 2.41 8.33 9.65
N ASP A 113 2.49 8.24 10.99
CA ASP A 113 2.08 9.34 11.86
C ASP A 113 3.14 10.45 11.87
N LYS A 114 2.72 11.68 11.55
CA LYS A 114 3.63 12.83 11.40
C LYS A 114 4.29 13.24 12.71
N ALA A 115 3.61 13.11 13.84
CA ALA A 115 4.17 13.46 15.14
C ALA A 115 5.25 12.43 15.54
N THR A 116 4.97 11.14 15.36
CA THR A 116 5.96 10.09 15.63
C THR A 116 7.09 10.09 14.61
N LEU A 117 6.85 10.46 13.35
CA LEU A 117 7.88 10.55 12.31
C LEU A 117 8.98 11.55 12.71
N ALA A 118 8.63 12.70 13.28
CA ALA A 118 9.62 13.67 13.76
C ALA A 118 10.52 13.05 14.86
N GLN A 119 9.93 12.28 15.78
CA GLN A 119 10.68 11.57 16.82
C GLN A 119 11.60 10.48 16.23
N VAL A 120 11.12 9.74 15.24
CA VAL A 120 11.92 8.73 14.51
C VAL A 120 13.12 9.39 13.83
N CYS A 121 12.92 10.51 13.12
CA CYS A 121 13.99 11.26 12.48
C CYS A 121 15.03 11.74 13.49
N ALA A 122 14.60 12.32 14.62
CA ALA A 122 15.50 12.75 15.68
C ALA A 122 16.35 11.59 16.24
N GLN A 123 15.73 10.44 16.51
CA GLN A 123 16.43 9.23 17.00
C GLN A 123 17.43 8.69 15.98
N ALA A 124 17.13 8.82 14.68
CA ALA A 124 17.99 8.37 13.58
C ALA A 124 19.05 9.40 13.16
N GLY A 125 19.09 10.59 13.77
CA GLY A 125 20.01 11.68 13.36
C GLY A 125 19.66 12.29 11.99
N VAL A 126 18.41 12.15 11.53
CA VAL A 126 17.93 12.71 10.27
C VAL A 126 17.33 14.09 10.52
N ALA A 127 17.78 15.09 9.76
CA ALA A 127 17.24 16.45 9.86
C ALA A 127 15.74 16.49 9.54
N HIS A 128 14.95 17.17 10.38
CA HIS A 128 13.52 17.34 10.22
C HIS A 128 13.10 18.74 10.68
N PRO A 129 11.97 19.29 10.19
CA PRO A 129 11.48 20.59 10.64
C PRO A 129 11.00 20.54 12.10
N THR A 130 10.96 21.70 12.75
CA THR A 130 10.25 21.86 14.03
C THR A 130 8.80 21.39 13.87
N THR A 131 8.41 20.41 14.68
CA THR A 131 7.10 19.77 14.61
C THR A 131 6.37 20.00 15.92
N LEU A 132 5.16 20.54 15.84
CA LEU A 132 4.28 20.75 16.98
C LEU A 132 3.01 19.93 16.76
N ALA A 133 2.60 19.16 17.77
CA ALA A 133 1.35 18.42 17.74
C ALA A 133 0.29 19.16 18.58
N PRO A 134 -0.97 19.24 18.12
CA PRO A 134 -2.05 19.82 18.92
C PRO A 134 -2.32 18.94 20.15
N GLU A 135 -2.61 19.57 21.29
CA GLU A 135 -2.91 18.87 22.55
C GLU A 135 -4.36 18.34 22.62
N SER A 136 -5.26 18.87 21.78
CA SER A 136 -6.64 18.41 21.65
C SER A 136 -7.20 18.64 20.26
N ALA A 137 -8.31 17.95 19.94
CA ALA A 137 -9.20 18.40 18.87
C ALA A 137 -9.87 19.72 19.32
N ALA A 138 -10.08 20.64 18.38
CA ALA A 138 -10.78 21.91 18.62
C ALA A 138 -12.29 21.70 18.83
#